data_AF-A0A357LBC4-F1
#
_entry.id   AF-A0A357LBC4-F1
#
_cell.length_a   1.000
_cell.length_b   1.000
_cell.length_c   1.000
_cell.angle_alpha   90.00
_cell.angle_beta   90.00
_cell.angle_gamma   90.00
#
_symmetry.space_group_name_H-M   'P 1'
#
loop_
_entity.id
_entity.type
_entity.pdbx_description
1 polymer ?
#
loop_
_entity_poly.entity_id
_entity_poly.type
_entity_poly.pdbx_seq_one_letter_code
_entity_poly.pdbx_strand_id
1 'polypeptide(L)'
;MKALAPKPKEGVFAGISCVATFAAAMEVAREAEKGSTLLAKPAGAGERCLSTSHLGEIEAEMSAEEKALSESTPGFRLAPG
;
A
#
# COMPACT_ATOMS: atom_id res chain seq x y z
N MET A 1 20.65 11.64 -6.01
CA MET A 1 20.08 11.13 -4.75
C MET A 1 18.71 10.55 -5.10
N LYS A 2 18.51 9.24 -4.94
CA LYS A 2 17.33 8.54 -5.46
C LYS A 2 16.38 8.26 -4.29
N ALA A 3 15.29 9.02 -4.20
CA ALA A 3 14.19 8.70 -3.29
C ALA A 3 13.36 7.60 -3.96
N LEU A 4 13.68 6.34 -3.65
CA LEU A 4 12.82 5.22 -3.99
C LEU A 4 11.66 5.26 -3.01
N ALA A 5 10.45 5.53 -3.51
CA ALA A 5 9.23 5.50 -2.69
C ALA A 5 9.20 4.20 -1.85
N PRO A 6 8.70 4.24 -0.60
CA PRO A 6 8.70 3.09 0.29
C PRO A 6 7.98 1.91 -0.39
N LYS A 7 8.72 0.83 -0.64
CA LYS A 7 8.16 -0.36 -1.28
C LYS A 7 7.11 -1.00 -0.36
N PRO A 8 5.88 -1.23 -0.84
CA PRO A 8 4.88 -1.96 -0.07
C PRO A 8 5.37 -3.39 0.18
N LYS A 9 5.32 -3.85 1.42
CA LYS A 9 5.77 -5.20 1.82
C LYS A 9 4.72 -6.28 1.56
N GLU A 10 3.44 -5.93 1.69
CA GLU A 10 2.30 -6.86 1.68
C GLU A 10 1.40 -6.71 0.44
N GLY A 11 1.65 -5.69 -0.40
CA GLY A 11 0.79 -5.40 -1.56
C GLY A 11 -0.63 -4.90 -1.21
N VAL A 12 -0.88 -4.51 0.05
CA VAL A 12 -2.18 -4.03 0.51
C VAL A 12 -2.27 -2.51 0.39
N PHE A 13 -3.24 -2.01 -0.38
CA PHE A 13 -3.54 -0.58 -0.48
C PHE A 13 -4.74 -0.22 0.41
N ALA A 14 -4.46 0.42 1.55
CA ALA A 14 -5.43 0.65 2.61
C ALA A 14 -5.47 2.11 3.06
N GLY A 15 -6.63 2.56 3.56
CA GLY A 15 -6.79 3.90 4.11
C GLY A 15 -6.14 4.06 5.48
N ILE A 16 -5.97 5.31 5.93
CA ILE A 16 -5.27 5.66 7.19
C ILE A 16 -5.81 4.89 8.40
N SER A 17 -7.13 4.81 8.54
CA SER A 17 -7.76 4.10 9.67
C SER A 17 -7.54 2.59 9.63
N CYS A 18 -7.40 1.99 8.44
CA CYS A 18 -7.05 0.58 8.30
C CYS A 18 -5.58 0.31 8.67
N VAL A 19 -4.67 1.23 8.31
CA VAL A 19 -3.27 1.14 8.74
C VAL A 19 -3.17 1.29 10.27
N ALA A 20 -3.96 2.18 10.86
CA ALA A 20 -4.01 2.35 12.31
C ALA A 20 -4.51 1.09 13.04
N THR A 21 -5.59 0.46 12.55
CA THR A 21 -6.08 -0.80 13.15
C THR A 21 -5.10 -1.95 12.97
N PHE A 22 -4.40 -2.02 11.83
CA PHE A 22 -3.35 -3.01 11.61
C PHE A 22 -2.14 -2.78 12.53
N ALA A 23 -1.69 -1.54 12.70
CA ALA A 23 -0.59 -1.21 13.61
C ALA A 23 -0.93 -1.59 15.07
N ALA A 24 -2.15 -1.28 15.52
CA ALA A 24 -2.63 -1.70 16.83
C ALA A 24 -2.67 -3.24 16.97
N ALA A 25 -3.12 -3.96 15.93
CA ALA A 25 -3.12 -5.42 15.91
C ALA A 25 -1.70 -5.99 15.97
N MET A 26 -0.71 -5.33 15.35
CA MET A 26 0.70 -5.74 15.44
C MET A 26 1.27 -5.57 16.85
N GLU A 27 0.93 -4.50 17.56
CA GLU A 27 1.34 -4.36 18.96
C GLU A 27 0.73 -5.47 19.83
N VAL A 28 -0.55 -5.79 19.64
CA VAL A 28 -1.20 -6.94 20.33
C VAL A 28 -0.52 -8.26 19.97
N ALA A 29 -0.14 -8.46 18.70
CA ALA A 29 0.52 -9.68 18.24
C ALA A 29 1.88 -9.92 18.92
N ARG A 30 2.57 -8.88 19.37
CA ARG A 30 3.87 -8.99 20.06
C ARG A 30 3.74 -9.59 21.45
N GLU A 31 2.57 -9.42 22.08
CA GLU A 31 2.28 -9.91 23.43
C GLU A 31 1.40 -11.17 23.42
N ALA A 32 0.75 -11.47 22.30
CA ALA A 32 -0.13 -12.62 22.15
C ALA A 32 0.62 -13.95 22.18
N GLU A 33 -0.07 -15.01 22.63
CA GLU A 33 0.47 -16.36 22.61
C GLU A 33 0.76 -16.82 21.17
N LYS A 34 1.86 -17.57 20.99
CA LYS A 34 2.23 -18.11 19.68
C LYS A 34 1.11 -18.97 19.11
N GLY A 35 0.71 -18.68 17.86
CA GLY A 35 -0.40 -19.37 17.19
C GLY A 35 -1.74 -18.64 17.29
N SER A 36 -1.79 -17.52 18.01
CA SER A 36 -2.97 -16.64 18.01
C SER A 36 -3.27 -16.10 16.61
N THR A 37 -4.56 -16.04 16.27
CA THR A 37 -5.05 -15.43 15.02
C THR A 37 -5.74 -14.10 15.34
N LEU A 38 -5.30 -13.02 14.70
CA LEU A 38 -5.81 -11.68 14.92
C LEU A 38 -6.54 -11.17 13.69
N LEU A 39 -7.72 -10.60 13.89
CA LEU A 39 -8.52 -9.96 12.83
C LEU A 39 -8.53 -8.44 13.05
N ALA A 40 -7.84 -7.71 12.17
CA ALA A 40 -7.93 -6.25 12.11
C ALA A 40 -9.04 -5.85 11.14
N LYS A 41 -10.07 -5.12 11.60
CA LYS A 41 -11.17 -4.68 10.73
C LYS A 41 -10.74 -3.44 9.92
N PRO A 42 -10.73 -3.50 8.58
CA PRO A 42 -10.52 -2.31 7.75
C PRO A 42 -11.73 -1.38 7.85
N ALA A 43 -11.51 -0.09 8.11
CA ALA A 43 -12.56 0.93 8.03
C ALA A 43 -12.80 1.42 6.57
N GLY A 44 -12.20 0.75 5.58
CA GLY A 44 -12.46 0.90 4.14
C GLY A 44 -11.18 1.08 3.33
N ALA A 45 -11.31 0.97 2.00
CA ALA A 45 -10.18 0.95 1.07
C ALA A 45 -9.46 2.31 0.93
N GLY A 46 -8.18 2.24 0.49
CA GLY A 46 -7.25 3.37 0.41
C GLY A 46 -7.50 4.36 -0.73
N GLU A 47 -8.31 4.01 -1.74
CA GLU A 47 -8.60 4.92 -2.88
C GLU A 47 -9.23 6.24 -2.45
N ARG A 48 -9.88 6.28 -1.28
CA ARG A 48 -10.50 7.50 -0.74
C ARG A 48 -9.49 8.44 -0.08
N CYS A 49 -8.25 8.01 0.08
CA CYS A 49 -7.18 8.79 0.70
C CYS A 49 -6.18 9.36 -0.31
N LEU A 50 -6.43 9.24 -1.62
CA LEU A 50 -5.53 9.67 -2.70
C LEU A 50 -5.12 11.15 -2.64
N SER A 51 -6.02 12.03 -2.18
CA SER A 51 -5.78 13.48 -2.08
C SER A 51 -5.29 13.94 -0.70
N THR A 52 -5.07 13.01 0.23
CA THR A 52 -4.61 13.32 1.60
C THR A 52 -3.09 13.29 1.69
N SER A 53 -2.53 14.01 2.67
CA SER A 53 -1.07 14.13 2.87
C SER A 53 -0.35 12.79 3.03
N HIS A 54 -1.05 11.70 3.36
CA HIS A 54 -0.48 10.36 3.50
C HIS A 54 0.20 9.83 2.22
N LEU A 55 -0.26 10.26 1.05
CA LEU A 55 0.34 9.91 -0.24
C LEU A 55 1.14 11.07 -0.85
N GLY A 56 1.43 12.12 -0.08
CA GLY A 56 2.10 13.33 -0.59
C GLY A 56 3.53 13.12 -1.10
N GLU A 57 4.17 12.01 -0.76
CA GLU A 57 5.48 11.62 -1.30
C GLU A 57 5.38 10.75 -2.57
N ILE A 58 4.18 10.30 -2.94
CA ILE A 58 3.93 9.53 -4.15
C ILE A 58 3.38 10.49 -5.21
N GLU A 59 4.11 10.64 -6.31
CA GLU A 59 3.62 11.46 -7.42
C GLU A 59 2.42 10.81 -8.11
N ALA A 60 1.53 11.65 -8.64
CA ALA A 60 0.34 11.18 -9.35
C ALA A 60 0.68 10.46 -10.67
N GLU A 61 1.81 10.83 -11.28
CA GLU A 61 2.29 10.29 -12.53
C GLU A 61 3.42 9.27 -12.30
N MET A 62 3.47 8.26 -13.17
CA MET A 62 4.56 7.29 -13.14
C MET A 62 5.88 7.94 -13.52
N SER A 63 6.94 7.65 -12.77
CA SER A 63 8.30 8.01 -13.16
C SER A 63 8.72 7.28 -14.44
N ALA A 64 9.77 7.77 -15.09
CA ALA A 64 10.31 7.14 -16.30
C ALA A 64 10.74 5.68 -16.06
N GLU A 65 11.26 5.36 -14.89
CA GLU A 65 11.67 3.99 -14.51
C GLU A 65 10.46 3.07 -14.33
N GLU A 66 9.40 3.55 -13.65
CA GLU A 66 8.17 2.78 -13.47
C GLU A 66 7.45 2.55 -14.81
N LYS A 67 7.48 3.55 -15.69
CA LYS A 67 6.90 3.44 -17.03
C LYS A 67 7.64 2.40 -17.87
N ALA A 68 8.98 2.42 -17.86
CA ALA A 68 9.79 1.41 -18.53
C ALA A 68 9.55 0.00 -17.96
N LEU A 69 9.42 -0.13 -16.64
CA LEU A 69 9.07 -1.41 -16.00
C LEU A 69 7.69 -1.90 -16.43
N SER A 70 6.69 -1.02 -16.46
CA SER A 70 5.35 -1.35 -16.95
C SER A 70 5.35 -1.76 -18.43
N GLU A 71 6.17 -1.11 -19.26
CA GLU A 71 6.29 -1.42 -20.70
C GLU A 71 7.01 -2.76 -20.96
N SER A 72 7.76 -3.29 -19.98
CA SER A 72 8.41 -4.59 -20.08
C SER A 72 7.44 -5.78 -20.06
N THR A 73 6.20 -5.59 -19.61
CA THR A 73 5.15 -6.62 -19.53
C THR A 73 3.90 -6.25 -20.34
N PRO A 74 3.99 -6.12 -21.67
CA PRO A 74 2.90 -5.61 -22.50
C PRO A 74 1.64 -6.51 -22.51
N GLY A 75 1.80 -7.82 -22.26
CA GLY A 75 0.67 -8.77 -22.22
C GLY A 75 -0.20 -8.70 -20.96
N PHE A 76 0.22 -7.96 -19.93
CA PHE A 76 -0.51 -7.81 -18.65
C PHE A 76 -1.03 -6.38 -18.44
N ARG A 77 -0.91 -5.51 -19.44
CA ARG A 77 -1.47 -4.17 -19.41
C ARG A 77 -2.91 -4.24 -19.93
N LEU A 78 -3.86 -3.68 -19.18
CA LEU A 78 -5.20 -3.45 -19.70
C LEU A 78 -5.08 -2.51 -20.90
N ALA A 79 -5.49 -2.97 -22.08
CA ALA A 79 -5.54 -2.11 -23.25
C ALA A 79 -6.46 -0.92 -22.94
N PRO A 80 -6.07 0.32 -23.27
CA PRO A 80 -6.99 1.44 -23.17
C PRO A 80 -8.19 1.15 -24.09
N GLY A 81 -9.39 1.22 -23.53
CA GLY A 81 -10.64 1.16 -24.28
C GLY A 81 -10.90 2.45 -25.04
#